data_AF-A0A9D7Z1A0-F1
#
_entry.id   AF-A0A9D7Z1A0-F1
#
_cell.length_a   1.000
_cell.length_b   1.000
_cell.length_c   1.000
_cell.angle_alpha   90.00
_cell.angle_beta   90.00
_cell.angle_gamma   90.00
#
_symmetry.space_group_name_H-M   'P 1'
#
loop_
_entity.id
_entity.type
_entity.pdbx_description
1 polymer ?
#
loop_
_entity_poly.entity_id
_entity_poly.type
_entity_poly.pdbx_seq_one_letter_code
_entity_poly.pdbx_strand_id
1 'polypeptide(L)'
;MAQPEDSAQSKLEQFLGEYLDTPSAKQCTERPLPKRKPIKHILIGSLEVVTSTIHHLQIIGYANVGDWSPLVPTGNPDEVMSILIRQILIQ
;
A
#
# COMPACT_ATOMS: atom_id res chain seq x y z
N MET A 1 -48.96 6.57 -14.24
CA MET A 1 -47.68 6.66 -13.49
C MET A 1 -47.10 5.25 -13.51
N ALA A 2 -46.10 4.99 -14.35
CA ALA A 2 -45.48 3.66 -14.49
C ALA A 2 -44.08 3.68 -13.85
N GLN A 3 -43.83 2.72 -12.97
CA GLN A 3 -42.62 2.60 -12.16
C GLN A 3 -41.41 2.15 -13.01
N PRO A 4 -40.20 2.72 -12.81
CA PRO A 4 -38.99 2.37 -13.58
C PRO A 4 -38.04 1.38 -12.87
N GLU A 5 -38.45 0.75 -11.75
CA GLU A 5 -37.52 -0.01 -10.89
C GLU A 5 -37.11 -1.40 -11.40
N ASP A 6 -37.92 -2.03 -12.26
CA ASP A 6 -37.67 -3.38 -12.80
C ASP A 6 -36.49 -3.42 -13.79
N SER A 7 -36.24 -2.31 -14.50
CA SER A 7 -35.21 -2.23 -15.54
C SER A 7 -33.78 -2.23 -14.98
N ALA A 8 -33.58 -1.77 -13.74
CA ALA A 8 -32.26 -1.71 -13.13
C ALA A 8 -31.79 -3.09 -12.62
N GLN A 9 -32.72 -3.90 -12.09
CA GLN A 9 -32.39 -5.24 -11.58
C GLN A 9 -32.10 -6.21 -12.72
N SER A 10 -32.89 -6.17 -13.80
CA SER A 10 -32.67 -7.02 -14.98
C SER A 10 -31.30 -6.80 -15.63
N LYS A 11 -30.80 -5.55 -15.62
CA LYS A 11 -29.48 -5.24 -16.17
C LYS A 11 -28.34 -5.81 -15.33
N LEU A 12 -28.46 -5.79 -14.01
CA LEU A 12 -27.45 -6.36 -13.10
C LEU A 12 -27.41 -7.88 -13.19
N GLU A 13 -28.56 -8.54 -13.32
CA GLU A 13 -28.65 -10.00 -13.51
C GLU A 13 -27.99 -10.44 -14.83
N GLN A 14 -28.18 -9.67 -15.91
CA GLN A 14 -27.54 -9.92 -17.19
C GLN A 14 -26.01 -9.77 -17.13
N PHE A 15 -25.50 -8.79 -16.37
CA PHE A 15 -24.06 -8.65 -16.15
C PHE A 15 -23.46 -9.77 -15.30
N LEU A 16 -24.21 -10.33 -14.35
CA LEU A 16 -23.74 -11.42 -13.49
C LEU A 16 -23.78 -12.79 -14.19
N GLY A 17 -24.74 -13.00 -15.10
CA GLY A 17 -24.87 -14.26 -15.86
C GLY A 17 -23.73 -14.53 -16.85
N GLU A 18 -23.10 -13.48 -17.39
CA GLU A 18 -22.06 -13.62 -18.43
C GLU A 18 -20.66 -13.94 -17.88
N TYR A 19 -20.44 -13.82 -16.56
CA TYR A 19 -19.15 -14.14 -15.94
C TYR A 19 -19.01 -15.61 -15.53
N LEU A 20 -20.10 -16.38 -15.46
CA LEU A 20 -20.09 -17.74 -14.90
C LEU A 20 -19.88 -18.85 -15.94
N ASP A 21 -19.84 -18.54 -17.24
CA ASP A 21 -19.72 -19.56 -18.30
C ASP A 21 -18.36 -19.54 -19.02
N THR A 22 -17.27 -19.38 -18.26
CA THR A 22 -15.90 -19.61 -18.76
C THR A 22 -15.38 -20.94 -18.21
N PRO A 23 -14.89 -21.86 -19.07
CA PRO A 23 -14.47 -23.17 -18.63
C PRO A 23 -13.21 -23.09 -17.77
N SER A 24 -13.28 -23.81 -16.65
CA SER A 24 -12.14 -24.36 -15.92
C SER A 24 -11.28 -23.35 -15.16
N ALA A 25 -11.74 -23.07 -13.94
CA ALA A 25 -10.91 -22.86 -12.76
C ALA A 25 -9.95 -24.06 -12.51
N LYS A 26 -9.00 -24.29 -13.41
CA LYS A 26 -7.86 -25.19 -13.19
C LYS A 26 -6.64 -24.51 -13.77
N GLN A 27 -5.67 -24.27 -12.90
CA GLN A 27 -4.36 -23.69 -13.19
C GLN A 27 -4.34 -22.15 -13.25
N CYS A 28 -4.77 -21.52 -12.15
CA CYS A 28 -3.88 -20.50 -11.61
C CYS A 28 -2.63 -21.26 -11.18
N THR A 29 -1.65 -21.41 -12.08
CA THR A 29 -0.32 -21.88 -11.71
C THR A 29 0.10 -20.97 -10.58
N GLU A 30 0.09 -21.51 -9.37
CA GLU A 30 0.50 -20.88 -8.12
C GLU A 30 2.00 -20.61 -8.27
N ARG A 31 2.34 -19.63 -9.10
CA ARG A 31 3.70 -19.12 -9.22
C ARG A 31 3.96 -18.57 -7.83
N PRO A 32 4.94 -19.10 -7.08
CA PRO A 32 5.22 -18.60 -5.76
C PRO A 32 5.45 -17.10 -5.91
N LEU A 33 4.53 -16.29 -5.39
CA LEU A 33 4.73 -14.85 -5.38
C LEU A 33 6.06 -14.64 -4.66
N PRO A 34 7.00 -13.89 -5.25
CA PRO A 34 8.29 -13.72 -4.64
C PRO A 34 8.11 -13.21 -3.21
N LYS A 35 8.73 -13.93 -2.25
CA LYS A 35 8.50 -13.72 -0.83
C LYS A 35 8.99 -12.33 -0.45
N ARG A 36 8.05 -11.38 -0.35
CA ARG A 36 8.34 -10.07 0.22
C ARG A 36 8.36 -10.18 1.74
N LYS A 37 9.37 -9.60 2.37
CA LYS A 37 9.41 -9.46 3.83
C LYS A 37 9.43 -7.99 4.22
N PRO A 38 8.78 -7.63 5.35
CA PRO A 38 8.85 -6.28 5.88
C PRO A 38 10.25 -5.97 6.41
N ILE A 39 10.70 -4.74 6.16
CA ILE A 39 11.84 -4.12 6.84
C ILE A 39 11.39 -2.78 7.44
N LYS A 40 11.95 -2.42 8.59
CA LYS A 40 11.77 -1.10 9.21
C LYS A 40 13.05 -0.29 9.04
N HIS A 41 12.93 0.91 8.51
CA HIS A 41 13.96 1.94 8.55
C HIS A 41 13.61 2.90 9.68
N ILE A 42 14.57 3.19 10.54
CA ILE A 42 14.39 4.07 11.68
C ILE A 42 15.40 5.20 11.52
N LEU A 43 14.90 6.43 11.41
CA LEU A 43 15.71 7.63 11.47
C LEU A 43 15.60 8.18 12.89
N ILE A 44 16.74 8.49 13.50
CA ILE A 44 16.84 9.10 14.83
C ILE A 44 17.86 10.22 14.74
N GLY A 45 17.54 11.40 15.25
CA GLY A 45 18.42 12.55 15.25
C GLY A 45 17.68 13.83 15.56
N SER A 46 18.29 14.99 15.30
CA SER A 46 17.61 16.26 15.47
C SER A 46 16.43 16.42 14.50
N LEU A 47 15.47 17.27 14.86
CA LEU A 47 14.31 17.57 14.00
C LEU A 47 14.72 17.97 12.58
N GLU A 48 15.74 18.82 12.47
CA GLU A 48 16.27 19.29 11.19
C GLU A 48 16.89 18.15 10.37
N VAL A 49 17.73 17.33 10.99
CA VAL A 49 18.43 16.23 10.32
C VAL A 49 17.45 15.16 9.85
N VAL A 50 16.48 14.77 10.69
CA VAL A 50 15.50 13.75 10.29
C VAL A 50 14.61 14.27 9.15
N THR A 51 14.13 15.51 9.24
CA THR A 51 13.26 16.10 8.21
C THR A 51 13.99 16.26 6.87
N SER A 52 15.20 16.81 6.88
CA SER A 52 16.02 16.95 5.67
C SER A 52 16.38 15.59 5.04
N THR A 53 16.66 14.58 5.86
CA THR A 53 16.92 13.22 5.40
C THR A 53 15.68 12.62 4.73
N ILE A 54 14.48 12.77 5.30
CA ILE A 54 13.23 12.29 4.69
C ILE A 54 13.01 12.93 3.31
N HIS A 55 13.19 14.25 3.20
CA HIS A 55 13.07 14.95 1.91
C HIS A 55 14.14 14.49 0.90
N HIS A 56 15.38 14.30 1.35
CA HIS A 56 16.44 13.76 0.48
C HIS A 56 16.08 12.36 -0.04
N LEU A 57 15.59 11.49 0.83
CA LEU A 57 15.14 10.13 0.46
C LEU A 57 13.96 10.16 -0.52
N GLN A 58 13.10 11.17 -0.45
CA GLN A 58 12.08 11.39 -1.48
C GLN A 58 12.68 11.80 -2.82
N ILE A 59 13.61 12.75 -2.83
CA ILE A 59 14.23 13.26 -4.06
C ILE A 59 14.95 12.15 -4.83
N ILE A 60 15.63 11.24 -4.13
CA ILE A 60 16.31 10.10 -4.75
C ILE A 60 15.37 8.92 -5.07
N GLY A 61 14.05 9.08 -4.86
CA GLY A 61 13.04 8.06 -5.18
C GLY A 61 13.00 6.88 -4.22
N TYR A 62 13.60 7.00 -3.03
CA TYR A 62 13.62 5.92 -2.05
C TYR A 62 12.24 5.71 -1.41
N ALA A 63 11.64 6.76 -0.84
CA ALA A 63 10.31 6.74 -0.23
C ALA A 63 9.68 8.13 -0.21
N ASN A 64 8.35 8.23 -0.28
CA ASN A 64 7.67 9.52 -0.17
C ASN A 64 7.66 10.00 1.29
N VAL A 65 7.56 11.31 1.51
CA VAL A 65 7.43 11.89 2.86
C VAL A 65 6.26 11.27 3.63
N GLY A 66 5.13 11.04 2.97
CA GLY A 66 3.94 10.44 3.58
C GLY A 66 4.05 8.95 3.93
N ASP A 67 5.10 8.27 3.48
CA ASP A 67 5.32 6.86 3.81
C ASP A 67 5.96 6.68 5.21
N TRP A 68 6.49 7.77 5.77
CA TRP A 68 7.12 7.80 7.08
C TRP A 68 6.09 8.04 8.19
N SER A 69 6.32 7.48 9.38
CA SER A 69 5.52 7.82 10.55
C SER A 69 5.67 9.30 10.91
N PRO A 70 4.69 9.88 11.61
CA PRO A 70 4.89 11.17 12.26
C PRO A 70 6.16 11.18 13.10
N LEU A 71 6.83 12.34 13.14
CA LEU A 71 7.98 12.56 13.99
C LEU A 71 7.53 12.49 15.45
N VAL A 72 8.19 11.67 16.24
CA VAL A 72 7.92 11.53 17.68
C VAL A 72 9.19 11.83 18.48
N PRO A 73 9.10 12.56 19.60
CA PRO A 73 10.23 12.75 20.50
C PRO A 73 10.77 11.41 20.97
N THR A 74 12.07 11.34 21.18
CA THR A 74 12.67 10.21 21.91
C THR A 74 12.74 10.54 23.41
N GLY A 75 13.44 9.71 24.18
CA GLY A 75 13.77 10.02 25.58
C GLY A 75 14.89 11.06 25.73
N ASN A 76 15.56 11.43 24.64
CA ASN A 76 16.66 12.38 24.65
C ASN A 76 16.17 13.79 24.25
N PRO A 77 16.69 14.86 24.89
CA PRO A 77 16.41 16.23 24.46
C PRO A 77 16.81 16.46 23.00
N ASP A 78 16.01 17.24 22.28
CA ASP A 78 16.25 17.66 20.90
C ASP A 78 16.38 16.52 19.87
N GLU A 79 15.97 15.31 20.24
CA GLU A 79 16.01 14.13 19.39
C GLU A 79 14.58 13.66 19.06
N VAL A 80 14.36 13.38 17.78
CA VAL A 80 13.12 12.82 17.26
C VAL A 80 13.42 11.56 16.47
N MET A 81 12.40 10.74 16.29
CA MET A 81 12.47 9.58 15.41
C MET A 81 11.30 9.53 14.44
N SER A 82 11.53 8.87 13.31
CA SER A 82 10.50 8.51 12.34
C SER A 82 10.80 7.13 11.73
N ILE A 83 9.75 6.37 11.46
CA ILE A 83 9.82 4.97 11.04
C ILE A 83 9.16 4.80 9.67
N LEU A 84 9.86 4.13 8.76
CA LEU A 84 9.34 3.70 7.46
C LEU A 84 9.30 2.17 7.40
N ILE A 85 8.17 1.59 6.98
CA ILE A 85 8.00 0.15 6.81
C ILE A 85 7.84 -0.17 5.32
N ARG A 86 8.71 -1.02 4.77
CA ARG A 86 8.66 -1.43 3.35
C ARG A 86 8.63 -2.94 3.19
N GLN A 87 7.99 -3.42 2.13
CA GLN A 87 7.99 -4.83 1.72
C GLN A 87 9.10 -5.05 0.67
N ILE A 88 10.15 -5.78 1.03
CA ILE A 88 11.30 -6.03 0.15
C ILE A 88 11.26 -7.44 -0.39
N LEU A 89 11.44 -7.58 -1.69
CA LEU A 89 11.57 -8.87 -2.35
C LEU A 89 12.91 -9.50 -1.96
N ILE A 90 12.86 -10.70 -1.40
CA ILE A 90 14.06 -11.48 -1.10
C ILE A 90 14.43 -12.29 -2.34
N GLN A 91 15.70 -12.20 -2.74
CA GLN A 91 16.28 -12.97 -3.83
C GLN A 91 16.75 -14.33 -3.35
#